data_AF-A0A925NJK0-F1
#
_entry.id   AF-A0A925NJK0-F1
#
_cell.length_a   1.000
_cell.length_b   1.000
_cell.length_c   1.000
_cell.angle_alpha   90.00
_cell.angle_beta   90.00
_cell.angle_gamma   90.00
#
_symmetry.space_group_name_H-M   'P 1'
#
loop_
_entity.id
_entity.type
_entity.pdbx_description
1 polymer ?
#
loop_
_entity_poly.entity_id
_entity_poly.type
_entity_poly.pdbx_seq_one_letter_code
_entity_poly.pdbx_strand_id
1 'polypeptide(L)'
;MSIMRSIQRMFGRGNSDEDELAIENFKKRRKAPVDRAVSSFDRADWHYDSVRQQGLPDGQMYVPGGMLLGWLVEREFVSDEMYELYGEEIDDFLNRRIGAADLYQAVDGKLNQEMLSREGSRFMHYYFSGGNYFTDYENIFNARQGAQYSVQDTWQNYEMLCKVLEGRLRECG
;
A
#
# COMPACT_ATOMS: atom_id res chain seq x y z
N MET A 1 21.06 -3.85 -2.26
CA MET A 1 22.11 -4.25 -3.24
C MET A 1 21.49 -4.14 -4.63
N SER A 2 22.07 -3.33 -5.54
CA SER A 2 21.52 -3.07 -6.88
C SER A 2 21.30 -4.35 -7.71
N ILE A 3 20.15 -4.41 -8.40
CA ILE A 3 19.66 -5.49 -9.29
C ILE A 3 20.75 -6.00 -10.26
N MET A 4 21.65 -5.14 -10.72
CA MET A 4 22.78 -5.53 -11.57
C MET A 4 23.71 -6.58 -10.93
N ARG A 5 23.89 -6.55 -9.60
CA ARG A 5 24.81 -7.47 -8.90
C ARG A 5 24.24 -8.87 -8.68
N SER A 6 22.93 -9.03 -8.84
CA SER A 6 22.25 -10.34 -8.74
C SER A 6 22.21 -11.05 -10.11
N ILE A 7 22.09 -10.30 -11.20
CA ILE A 7 22.09 -10.83 -12.57
C ILE A 7 23.49 -11.34 -12.96
N GLN A 8 24.55 -10.60 -12.63
CA GLN A 8 25.94 -11.03 -12.89
C GLN A 8 26.37 -12.29 -12.12
N ARG A 9 25.64 -12.68 -11.06
CA ARG A 9 25.91 -13.90 -10.29
C ARG A 9 25.23 -15.15 -10.83
N MET A 10 24.21 -15.01 -11.68
CA MET A 10 23.46 -16.15 -12.24
C MET A 10 23.87 -16.51 -13.68
N PHE A 11 24.38 -15.54 -14.45
CA PHE A 11 24.79 -15.77 -15.84
C PHE A 11 26.28 -15.45 -15.98
N GLY A 12 27.12 -16.48 -15.96
CA GLY A 12 28.54 -16.34 -16.21
C GLY A 12 28.79 -15.99 -17.66
N ARG A 13 29.44 -14.85 -17.94
CA ARG A 13 29.92 -14.36 -19.25
C ARG A 13 29.19 -14.96 -20.46
N GLY A 14 27.86 -14.82 -20.45
CA GLY A 14 26.97 -15.30 -21.51
C GLY A 14 26.88 -14.28 -22.64
N ASN A 15 26.44 -14.76 -23.80
CA ASN A 15 26.30 -13.97 -25.02
C ASN A 15 25.23 -12.88 -24.81
N SER A 16 25.51 -11.62 -25.19
CA SER A 16 24.66 -10.44 -24.89
C SER A 16 23.20 -10.63 -25.30
N ASP A 17 22.99 -11.35 -26.39
CA ASP A 17 21.67 -11.55 -26.98
C ASP A 17 20.81 -12.54 -26.17
N GLU A 18 21.44 -13.52 -25.49
CA GLU A 18 20.75 -14.45 -24.61
C GLU A 18 20.35 -13.77 -23.28
N ASP A 19 21.21 -12.89 -22.77
CA ASP A 19 20.91 -12.07 -21.60
C ASP A 19 19.78 -11.07 -21.89
N GLU A 20 19.79 -10.41 -23.05
CA GLU A 20 18.70 -9.54 -23.48
C GLU A 20 17.39 -10.29 -23.66
N LEU A 21 17.41 -11.48 -24.28
CA LEU A 21 16.24 -12.32 -24.44
C LEU A 21 15.72 -12.84 -23.09
N ALA A 22 16.61 -13.16 -22.14
CA ALA A 22 16.23 -13.55 -20.79
C ALA A 22 15.58 -12.39 -20.03
N ILE A 23 16.12 -11.17 -20.18
CA ILE A 23 15.54 -9.94 -19.61
C ILE A 23 14.17 -9.64 -20.26
N GLU A 24 14.05 -9.78 -21.58
CA GLU A 24 12.81 -9.55 -22.31
C GLU A 24 11.74 -10.57 -21.91
N ASN A 25 12.11 -11.85 -21.81
CA ASN A 25 11.19 -12.91 -21.37
C ASN A 25 10.80 -12.77 -19.90
N PHE A 26 11.71 -12.30 -19.04
CA PHE A 26 11.41 -11.94 -17.66
C PHE A 26 10.39 -10.79 -17.58
N LYS A 27 10.59 -9.73 -18.38
CA LYS A 27 9.64 -8.62 -18.51
C LYS A 27 8.28 -9.06 -19.08
N LYS A 28 8.27 -9.95 -20.07
CA LYS A 28 7.03 -10.51 -20.67
C LYS A 28 6.25 -11.38 -19.69
N ARG A 29 6.93 -12.19 -18.85
CA ARG A 29 6.28 -12.99 -17.81
C ARG A 29 5.59 -12.15 -16.73
N ARG A 30 6.10 -10.94 -16.44
CA ARG A 30 5.40 -9.95 -15.59
C ARG A 30 4.22 -9.25 -16.27
N LYS A 31 4.15 -9.26 -17.61
CA LYS A 31 3.07 -8.63 -18.40
C LYS A 31 1.92 -9.59 -18.75
N ALA A 32 2.07 -10.90 -18.54
CA ALA A 32 0.98 -11.83 -18.77
C ALA A 32 -0.16 -11.52 -17.78
N PRO A 33 -1.43 -11.43 -18.22
CA PRO A 33 -2.53 -11.13 -17.30
C PRO A 33 -2.69 -12.30 -16.34
N VAL A 34 -2.50 -12.05 -15.04
CA VAL A 34 -2.91 -12.99 -14.00
C VAL A 34 -4.43 -12.91 -13.90
N ASP A 35 -5.08 -14.04 -14.16
CA ASP A 35 -6.52 -14.22 -14.20
C ASP A 35 -7.20 -13.60 -12.95
N ARG A 36 -8.00 -12.54 -13.15
CA ARG A 36 -8.76 -11.73 -12.17
C ARG A 36 -8.18 -11.59 -10.75
N ALA A 37 -6.91 -11.21 -10.63
CA ALA A 37 -6.36 -10.74 -9.36
C ALA A 37 -6.93 -9.34 -9.02
N VAL A 38 -7.29 -9.10 -7.75
CA VAL A 38 -7.65 -7.77 -7.24
C VAL A 38 -6.49 -6.82 -7.55
N SER A 39 -6.65 -5.96 -8.57
CA SER A 39 -5.61 -5.01 -8.94
C SER A 39 -5.59 -3.80 -8.01
N SER A 40 -6.74 -3.43 -7.42
CA SER A 40 -6.90 -2.28 -6.54
C SER A 40 -7.41 -2.72 -5.17
N PHE A 41 -6.72 -2.33 -4.11
CA PHE A 41 -7.16 -2.58 -2.73
C PHE A 41 -8.07 -1.46 -2.24
N ASP A 42 -7.61 -0.21 -2.31
CA ASP A 42 -8.38 0.96 -1.86
C ASP A 42 -8.30 2.10 -2.86
N ARG A 43 -9.34 2.94 -2.90
CA ARG A 43 -9.31 4.24 -3.58
C ARG A 43 -10.11 5.26 -2.80
N ALA A 44 -9.51 6.43 -2.58
CA ALA A 44 -10.12 7.54 -1.86
C ALA A 44 -11.43 8.02 -2.51
N ASP A 45 -11.52 7.99 -3.85
CA ASP A 45 -12.71 8.40 -4.58
C ASP A 45 -13.91 7.45 -4.43
N TRP A 46 -13.69 6.20 -4.01
CA TRP A 46 -14.78 5.30 -3.63
C TRP A 46 -15.52 5.77 -2.38
N HIS A 47 -14.88 6.62 -1.57
CA HIS A 47 -15.39 7.06 -0.27
C HIS A 47 -16.04 8.44 -0.31
N TYR A 48 -15.87 9.18 -1.41
CA TYR A 48 -16.25 10.59 -1.54
C TYR A 48 -17.71 10.88 -1.18
N ASP A 49 -18.65 10.11 -1.75
CA ASP A 49 -20.08 10.32 -1.48
C ASP A 49 -20.44 10.04 -0.01
N SER A 50 -19.81 9.03 0.59
CA SER A 50 -20.05 8.68 2.01
C SER A 50 -19.50 9.74 2.96
N VAL A 51 -18.33 10.31 2.65
CA VAL A 51 -17.75 11.44 3.40
C VAL A 51 -18.68 12.64 3.36
N ARG A 52 -19.19 12.99 2.17
CA ARG A 52 -20.10 14.14 2.02
C ARG A 52 -21.46 13.95 2.67
N GLN A 53 -22.03 12.74 2.60
CA GLN A 53 -23.30 12.43 3.28
C GLN A 53 -23.22 12.61 4.80
N GLN A 54 -22.01 12.53 5.38
CA GLN A 54 -21.75 12.77 6.79
C GLN A 54 -21.44 14.24 7.12
N GLY A 55 -21.39 15.11 6.11
CA GLY A 55 -21.02 16.52 6.29
C GLY A 55 -19.56 16.73 6.68
N LEU A 56 -18.68 15.77 6.35
CA LEU A 56 -17.25 15.83 6.66
C LEU A 56 -16.46 16.55 5.54
N PRO A 57 -15.29 17.13 5.85
CA PRO A 57 -14.40 17.69 4.82
C PRO A 57 -13.96 16.61 3.83
N ASP A 58 -13.85 16.96 2.55
CA ASP A 58 -13.47 16.02 1.48
C ASP A 58 -12.15 15.29 1.79
N GLY A 59 -11.19 15.95 2.45
CA GLY A 59 -9.92 15.35 2.87
C GLY A 59 -10.05 14.08 3.74
N GLN A 60 -11.20 13.87 4.41
CA GLN A 60 -11.45 12.67 5.21
C GLN A 60 -11.48 11.39 4.37
N MET A 61 -11.70 11.48 3.05
CA MET A 61 -11.67 10.32 2.17
C MET A 61 -10.28 9.67 2.07
N TYR A 62 -9.23 10.42 2.37
CA TYR A 62 -7.85 9.94 2.31
C TYR A 62 -7.39 9.23 3.60
N VAL A 63 -8.04 9.48 4.73
CA VAL A 63 -7.54 9.04 6.05
C VAL A 63 -7.44 7.52 6.17
N PRO A 64 -8.48 6.71 5.85
CA PRO A 64 -8.39 5.26 6.06
C PRO A 64 -7.33 4.61 5.15
N GLY A 65 -7.27 5.00 3.88
CA GLY A 65 -6.27 4.46 2.96
C GLY A 65 -4.86 4.94 3.30
N GLY A 66 -4.72 6.19 3.74
CA GLY A 66 -3.45 6.76 4.15
C GLY A 66 -2.84 6.13 5.39
N MET A 67 -3.64 5.87 6.43
CA MET A 67 -3.14 5.17 7.60
C MET A 67 -2.67 3.73 7.26
N LEU A 68 -3.34 3.07 6.32
CA LEU A 68 -2.91 1.76 5.84
C LEU A 68 -1.60 1.85 5.03
N LEU A 69 -1.50 2.80 4.09
CA LEU A 69 -0.28 3.02 3.30
C LEU A 69 0.90 3.39 4.19
N GLY A 70 0.70 4.28 5.17
CA GLY A 70 1.73 4.66 6.13
C GLY A 70 2.33 3.45 6.85
N TRP A 71 1.47 2.52 7.30
CA TRP A 71 1.95 1.29 7.95
C TRP A 71 2.69 0.37 6.98
N LEU A 72 2.22 0.26 5.73
CA LEU A 72 2.93 -0.49 4.69
C LEU A 72 4.31 0.10 4.41
N VAL A 73 4.45 1.43 4.41
CA VAL A 73 5.71 2.14 4.26
C VAL A 73 6.66 1.85 5.43
N GLU A 74 6.20 1.95 6.67
CA GLU A 74 7.00 1.65 7.88
C GLU A 74 7.49 0.19 7.93
N ARG A 75 6.84 -0.72 7.21
CA ARG A 75 7.21 -2.13 7.10
C ARG A 75 8.02 -2.48 5.87
N GLU A 76 8.40 -1.50 5.05
CA GLU A 76 9.07 -1.73 3.76
C GLU A 76 8.25 -2.67 2.84
N PHE A 77 6.92 -2.56 2.92
CA PHE A 77 5.97 -3.39 2.16
C PHE A 77 5.52 -2.73 0.85
N VAL A 78 6.05 -1.55 0.53
CA VAL A 78 5.86 -0.87 -0.76
C VAL A 78 6.94 -1.31 -1.76
N SER A 79 6.68 -1.15 -3.05
CA SER A 79 7.62 -1.53 -4.11
C SER A 79 8.82 -0.56 -4.21
N ASP A 80 9.93 -1.00 -4.82
CA ASP A 80 11.06 -0.10 -5.10
C ASP A 80 10.63 1.12 -5.95
N GLU A 81 9.70 0.90 -6.88
CA GLU A 81 9.12 1.96 -7.74
C GLU A 81 8.36 3.02 -6.92
N MET A 82 7.72 2.63 -5.81
CA MET A 82 7.10 3.61 -4.90
C MET A 82 8.14 4.52 -4.25
N TYR A 83 9.28 3.98 -3.83
CA TYR A 83 10.37 4.79 -3.29
C TYR A 83 11.03 5.65 -4.36
N GLU A 84 11.14 5.17 -5.61
CA GLU A 84 11.68 5.94 -6.73
C GLU A 84 10.79 7.12 -7.12
N LEU A 85 9.46 6.96 -7.07
CA LEU A 85 8.50 7.98 -7.49
C LEU A 85 8.07 8.94 -6.39
N TYR A 86 7.96 8.46 -5.14
CA TYR A 86 7.37 9.19 -4.01
C TYR A 86 8.29 9.22 -2.78
N GLY A 87 9.61 9.10 -2.99
CA GLY A 87 10.59 9.03 -1.91
C GLY A 87 10.58 10.24 -0.97
N GLU A 88 10.33 11.45 -1.50
CA GLU A 88 10.27 12.67 -0.69
C GLU A 88 9.07 12.66 0.27
N GLU A 89 7.88 12.30 -0.21
CA GLU A 89 6.67 12.22 0.61
C GLU A 89 6.72 11.06 1.60
N ILE A 90 7.31 9.94 1.20
CA ILE A 90 7.58 8.81 2.10
C ILE A 90 8.54 9.25 3.22
N ASP A 91 9.64 9.93 2.89
CA ASP A 91 10.58 10.44 3.89
C ASP A 91 9.92 11.48 4.79
N ASP A 92 9.10 12.37 4.25
CA ASP A 92 8.33 13.35 5.02
C ASP A 92 7.37 12.65 6.00
N PHE A 93 6.67 11.60 5.56
CA PHE A 93 5.79 10.81 6.42
C PHE A 93 6.56 10.10 7.53
N LEU A 94 7.66 9.40 7.20
CA LEU A 94 8.51 8.69 8.16
C LEU A 94 9.12 9.63 9.21
N ASN A 95 9.40 10.88 8.83
CA ASN A 95 9.88 11.92 9.73
C ASN A 95 8.76 12.72 10.41
N ARG A 96 7.50 12.28 10.27
CA ARG A 96 6.29 12.91 10.83
C ARG A 96 6.09 14.37 10.40
N ARG A 97 6.58 14.76 9.22
CA ARG A 97 6.41 16.09 8.63
C ARG A 97 5.05 16.26 7.94
N ILE A 98 4.48 15.19 7.42
CA ILE A 98 3.12 15.13 6.85
C ILE A 98 2.27 14.07 7.53
N GLY A 99 0.94 14.20 7.42
CA GLY A 99 -0.01 13.21 7.92
C GLY A 99 -0.16 12.00 6.99
N ALA A 100 -0.92 11.00 7.43
CA ALA A 100 -1.18 9.82 6.62
C ALA A 100 -2.10 10.14 5.43
N ALA A 101 -3.04 11.07 5.60
CA ALA A 101 -3.92 11.54 4.54
C ALA A 101 -3.13 12.26 3.43
N ASP A 102 -2.16 13.10 3.81
CA ASP A 102 -1.30 13.83 2.88
C ASP A 102 -0.45 12.86 2.04
N LEU A 103 0.16 11.85 2.67
CA LEU A 103 0.89 10.79 1.98
C LEU A 103 0.00 10.09 0.94
N TYR A 104 -1.25 9.78 1.32
CA TYR A 104 -2.16 9.08 0.40
C TYR A 104 -2.60 9.96 -0.75
N GLN A 105 -2.82 11.25 -0.49
CA GLN A 105 -3.14 12.22 -1.52
C GLN A 105 -1.99 12.35 -2.53
N ALA A 106 -0.73 12.32 -2.08
CA ALA A 106 0.45 12.39 -2.95
C ALA A 106 0.52 11.25 -3.98
N VAL A 107 -0.04 10.09 -3.65
CA VAL A 107 -0.10 8.91 -4.53
C VAL A 107 -1.45 8.78 -5.24
N ASP A 108 -2.12 9.91 -5.50
CA ASP A 108 -3.44 10.03 -6.13
C ASP A 108 -4.60 9.34 -5.37
N GLY A 109 -4.42 9.04 -4.07
CA GLY A 109 -5.42 8.38 -3.23
C GLY A 109 -5.76 6.98 -3.73
N LYS A 110 -4.80 6.24 -4.29
CA LYS A 110 -4.99 4.88 -4.79
C LYS A 110 -4.01 3.95 -4.11
N LEU A 111 -4.47 2.76 -3.73
CA LEU A 111 -3.64 1.65 -3.28
C LEU A 111 -3.90 0.44 -4.15
N ASN A 112 -2.90 0.05 -4.94
CA ASN A 112 -3.00 -1.05 -5.88
C ASN A 112 -1.84 -2.03 -5.70
N GLN A 113 -1.93 -3.21 -6.33
CA GLN A 113 -0.94 -4.28 -6.17
C GLN A 113 0.46 -3.88 -6.68
N GLU A 114 0.57 -3.02 -7.69
CA GLU A 114 1.85 -2.61 -8.28
C GLU A 114 2.66 -1.71 -7.35
N MET A 115 1.98 -1.04 -6.40
CA MET A 115 2.61 -0.22 -5.37
C MET A 115 3.25 -1.04 -4.24
N LEU A 116 3.07 -2.36 -4.23
CA LEU A 116 3.49 -3.20 -3.12
C LEU A 116 4.69 -4.09 -3.48
N SER A 117 5.51 -4.38 -2.47
CA SER A 117 6.46 -5.48 -2.55
C SER A 117 5.72 -6.82 -2.63
N ARG A 118 6.47 -7.90 -2.84
CA ARG A 118 5.88 -9.26 -2.86
C ARG A 118 5.27 -9.62 -1.50
N GLU A 119 5.95 -9.25 -0.43
CA GLU A 119 5.54 -9.45 0.96
C GLU A 119 4.32 -8.60 1.28
N GLY A 120 4.34 -7.31 0.92
CA GLY A 120 3.19 -6.41 1.06
C GLY A 120 1.96 -6.90 0.32
N SER A 121 2.13 -7.33 -0.93
CA SER A 121 1.06 -7.93 -1.73
C SER A 121 0.48 -9.18 -1.06
N ARG A 122 1.32 -10.06 -0.52
CA ARG A 122 0.88 -11.28 0.18
C ARG A 122 0.01 -10.92 1.39
N PHE A 123 0.48 -10.00 2.22
CA PHE A 123 -0.26 -9.54 3.39
C PHE A 123 -1.59 -8.88 2.99
N MET A 124 -1.58 -7.98 2.01
CA MET A 124 -2.77 -7.28 1.56
C MET A 124 -3.82 -8.22 0.97
N HIS A 125 -3.43 -9.25 0.22
CA HIS A 125 -4.38 -10.28 -0.24
C HIS A 125 -4.95 -11.11 0.91
N TYR A 126 -4.14 -11.46 1.92
CA TYR A 126 -4.62 -12.18 3.09
C TYR A 126 -5.61 -11.34 3.91
N TYR A 127 -5.23 -10.10 4.21
CA TYR A 127 -5.92 -9.27 5.19
C TYR A 127 -7.05 -8.44 4.57
N PHE A 128 -6.77 -7.76 3.46
CA PHE A 128 -7.68 -6.77 2.88
C PHE A 128 -8.80 -7.43 2.05
N SER A 129 -8.47 -8.43 1.22
CA SER A 129 -9.46 -9.07 0.34
C SER A 129 -10.57 -9.83 1.08
N GLY A 130 -10.38 -10.14 2.36
CA GLY A 130 -11.43 -10.70 3.23
C GLY A 130 -12.44 -9.69 3.79
N GLY A 131 -12.28 -8.39 3.52
CA GLY A 131 -13.10 -7.32 4.10
C GLY A 131 -12.76 -6.99 5.56
N ASN A 132 -11.64 -7.51 6.07
CA ASN A 132 -11.28 -7.39 7.48
C ASN A 132 -10.81 -5.98 7.86
N TYR A 133 -10.23 -5.23 6.91
CA TYR A 133 -9.66 -3.92 7.19
C TYR A 133 -10.67 -2.93 7.77
N PHE A 134 -11.76 -2.64 7.04
CA PHE A 134 -12.77 -1.69 7.51
C PHE A 134 -13.51 -2.19 8.76
N THR A 135 -13.66 -3.51 8.91
CA THR A 135 -14.22 -4.10 10.15
C THR A 135 -13.34 -3.78 11.36
N ASP A 136 -12.03 -4.04 11.26
CA ASP A 136 -11.08 -3.72 12.34
C ASP A 136 -10.99 -2.21 12.57
N TYR A 137 -10.96 -1.42 11.50
CA TYR A 137 -10.90 0.03 11.55
C TYR A 137 -12.11 0.62 12.30
N GLU A 138 -13.33 0.19 11.97
CA GLU A 138 -14.54 0.60 12.68
C GLU A 138 -14.49 0.21 14.17
N ASN A 139 -14.02 -1.01 14.48
CA ASN A 139 -13.91 -1.51 15.86
C ASN A 139 -12.90 -0.71 16.69
N ILE A 140 -11.72 -0.40 16.14
CA ILE A 140 -10.65 0.32 16.84
C ILE A 140 -11.11 1.71 17.28
N PHE A 141 -11.84 2.40 16.41
CA PHE A 141 -12.27 3.77 16.64
C PHE A 141 -13.67 3.88 17.22
N ASN A 142 -14.32 2.75 17.55
CA ASN A 142 -15.73 2.69 17.95
C ASN A 142 -16.64 3.49 17.00
N ALA A 143 -16.29 3.50 15.71
CA ALA A 143 -17.10 4.14 14.71
C ALA A 143 -18.35 3.29 14.52
N ARG A 144 -19.53 3.90 14.59
CA ARG A 144 -20.76 3.22 14.15
C ARG A 144 -20.56 2.84 12.68
N GLN A 145 -21.14 1.72 12.26
CA GLN A 145 -21.09 1.31 10.85
C GLN A 145 -21.47 2.49 9.94
N GLY A 146 -20.61 2.82 8.98
CA GLY A 146 -20.79 3.98 8.10
C GLY A 146 -20.22 5.30 8.64
N ALA A 147 -19.65 5.35 9.84
CA ALA A 147 -19.01 6.54 10.42
C ALA A 147 -17.47 6.47 10.43
N GLN A 148 -16.88 5.49 9.74
CA GLN A 148 -15.42 5.26 9.68
C GLN A 148 -14.64 6.48 9.16
N TYR A 149 -15.26 7.34 8.35
CA TYR A 149 -14.59 8.53 7.81
C TYR A 149 -14.52 9.70 8.79
N SER A 150 -15.14 9.61 9.98
CA SER A 150 -15.03 10.63 11.03
C SER A 150 -13.72 10.57 11.82
N VAL A 151 -12.95 9.49 11.66
CA VAL A 151 -11.65 9.28 12.30
C VAL A 151 -10.69 10.38 11.87
N GLN A 152 -10.02 10.99 12.83
CA GLN A 152 -9.07 12.09 12.60
C GLN A 152 -7.69 11.56 12.20
N ASP A 153 -7.04 12.22 11.26
CA ASP A 153 -5.64 11.95 10.88
C ASP A 153 -4.67 12.44 11.96
N THR A 154 -4.45 11.61 12.97
CA THR A 154 -3.56 11.90 14.09
C THR A 154 -2.62 10.73 14.32
N TRP A 155 -1.40 11.01 14.78
CA TRP A 155 -0.42 9.97 15.12
C TRP A 155 -0.93 9.00 16.17
N GLN A 156 -1.76 9.46 17.12
CA GLN A 156 -2.37 8.60 18.13
C GLN A 156 -3.31 7.57 17.49
N ASN A 157 -4.17 8.00 16.56
CA ASN A 157 -5.06 7.09 15.83
C ASN A 157 -4.28 6.15 14.92
N TYR A 158 -3.27 6.68 14.22
CA TYR A 158 -2.36 5.88 13.39
C TYR A 158 -1.67 4.77 14.21
N GLU A 159 -1.10 5.10 15.37
CA GLU A 159 -0.44 4.14 16.26
C GLU A 159 -1.41 3.10 16.83
N MET A 160 -2.69 3.45 17.04
CA MET A 160 -3.74 2.49 17.41
C MET A 160 -4.01 1.50 16.28
N LEU A 161 -4.13 1.97 15.04
CA LEU A 161 -4.32 1.11 13.87
C LEU A 161 -3.12 0.17 13.68
N CYS A 162 -1.90 0.71 13.76
CA CYS A 162 -0.66 -0.06 13.60
C CYS A 162 -0.64 -1.29 14.52
N LYS A 163 -1.04 -1.15 15.80
CA LYS A 163 -1.08 -2.28 16.75
C LYS A 163 -1.98 -3.43 16.29
N VAL A 164 -3.10 -3.12 15.62
CA VAL A 164 -4.00 -4.13 15.08
C VAL A 164 -3.42 -4.76 13.82
N LEU A 165 -2.87 -3.94 12.91
CA LEU A 165 -2.21 -4.43 11.71
C LEU A 165 -1.03 -5.36 12.03
N GLU A 166 -0.28 -5.07 13.09
CA GLU A 166 0.75 -5.98 13.62
C GLU A 166 0.19 -7.32 14.10
N GLY A 167 -0.98 -7.31 14.74
CA GLY A 167 -1.68 -8.53 15.12
C GLY A 167 -2.03 -9.38 13.91
N ARG A 168 -2.64 -8.74 12.90
CA ARG A 168 -3.03 -9.37 11.65
C ARG A 168 -1.85 -9.89 10.84
N LEU A 169 -0.73 -9.17 10.85
CA LEU A 169 0.50 -9.61 10.20
C LEU A 169 1.06 -10.88 10.86
N ARG A 170 0.96 -11.03 12.19
CA ARG A 170 1.37 -12.27 12.89
C ARG A 170 0.46 -13.46 12.58
N GLU A 171 -0.80 -13.21 12.24
CA GLU A 171 -1.75 -14.23 11.78
C GLU A 171 -1.53 -14.62 10.31
N CYS A 172 -0.84 -13.76 9.55
CA CYS A 172 -0.44 -14.00 8.16
C CYS A 172 0.80 -14.90 8.11
N GLY A 173 0.64 -16.14 7.63
CA GLY A 173 1.72 -17.13 7.45
C GLY A 173 2.85 -16.72 6.52
#